data_AF-A0A350WM87-F1
#
_entry.id   AF-A0A350WM87-F1
#
_cell.length_a   1.000
_cell.length_b   1.000
_cell.length_c   1.000
_cell.angle_alpha   90.00
_cell.angle_beta   90.00
_cell.angle_gamma   90.00
#
_symmetry.space_group_name_H-M   'P 1'
#
loop_
_entity.id
_entity.type
_entity.pdbx_description
1 polymer ?
#
loop_
_entity_poly.entity_id
_entity_poly.type
_entity_poly.pdbx_seq_one_letter_code
_entity_poly.pdbx_strand_id
1 'polypeptide(L)'
;GKTSLSKALLRLLPRNVDKYSGKVFLQGMDVMELTEEEYRQNVRWVGMSLVPQAAMNSLNPVLKVGEQVAEPAVLHLGLGKTEALGLVFKMLQHVGVPLDFVER
;
A
#
# COMPACT_ATOMS: atom_id res chain seq x y z
N GLY A 1 -10.01 -18.44 -2.80
CA GLY A 1 -8.80 -18.99 -2.15
C GLY A 1 -7.68 -17.96 -2.07
N LYS A 2 -6.91 -17.79 -3.14
CA LYS A 2 -5.69 -16.96 -3.16
C LYS A 2 -5.93 -15.49 -2.78
N THR A 3 -6.88 -14.82 -3.45
CA THR A 3 -7.22 -13.41 -3.17
C THR A 3 -7.73 -13.21 -1.75
N SER A 4 -8.50 -14.16 -1.22
CA SER A 4 -8.99 -14.14 0.16
C SER A 4 -7.83 -14.21 1.15
N LEU A 5 -6.84 -15.07 0.90
CA LEU A 5 -5.63 -15.17 1.71
C LEU A 5 -4.81 -13.87 1.68
N SER A 6 -4.54 -13.31 0.50
CA SER A 6 -3.80 -12.04 0.38
C SER A 6 -4.50 -10.89 1.12
N LYS A 7 -5.84 -10.83 1.07
CA LYS A 7 -6.62 -9.85 1.83
C LYS A 7 -6.58 -10.12 3.34
N ALA A 8 -6.61 -11.38 3.76
CA ALA A 8 -6.48 -11.75 5.17
C ALA A 8 -5.11 -11.34 5.74
N LEU A 9 -4.02 -11.58 5.02
CA LEU A 9 -2.66 -11.18 5.45
C LEU A 9 -2.53 -9.67 5.74
N LEU A 10 -3.28 -8.83 5.02
CA LEU A 10 -3.26 -7.36 5.16
C LEU A 10 -4.38 -6.75 6.01
N ARG A 11 -5.19 -7.59 6.69
CA ARG A 11 -6.42 -7.17 7.39
C ARG A 11 -7.41 -6.40 6.49
N LEU A 12 -7.54 -6.82 5.22
CA LEU A 12 -8.41 -6.21 4.20
C LEU A 12 -9.66 -7.06 3.88
N LEU A 13 -10.00 -8.02 4.73
CA LEU A 13 -11.27 -8.75 4.59
C LEU A 13 -12.45 -7.80 4.82
N PRO A 14 -13.58 -7.98 4.11
CA PRO A 14 -14.74 -7.12 4.25
C PRO A 14 -15.32 -7.21 5.67
N ARG A 15 -15.93 -6.11 6.14
CA ARG A 15 -16.42 -5.96 7.53
C ARG A 15 -17.49 -6.98 7.94
N ASN A 16 -18.12 -7.65 6.99
CA ASN A 16 -19.07 -8.74 7.25
C ASN A 16 -18.38 -10.07 7.62
N VAL A 17 -17.05 -10.12 7.55
CA VAL A 17 -16.27 -11.21 8.15
C VAL A 17 -16.05 -10.83 9.62
N ASP A 18 -16.91 -11.38 10.49
CA ASP A 18 -17.04 -10.98 11.89
C ASP A 18 -15.74 -11.12 12.72
N LYS A 19 -14.86 -12.05 12.33
CA LYS A 19 -13.49 -12.24 12.83
C LYS A 19 -12.81 -13.35 12.03
N TYR A 20 -11.51 -13.22 11.79
CA TYR A 20 -10.65 -14.32 11.36
C TYR A 20 -9.48 -14.42 12.34
N SER A 21 -9.08 -15.65 12.67
CA SER A 21 -8.05 -15.95 13.65
C SER A 21 -6.86 -16.65 13.01
N GLY A 22 -5.74 -16.65 13.72
CA GLY A 22 -4.49 -17.23 13.26
C GLY A 22 -3.32 -16.33 13.60
N LYS A 23 -2.14 -16.74 13.14
CA LYS A 23 -0.89 -16.02 13.33
C LYS A 23 -0.30 -15.66 11.99
N VAL A 24 0.24 -14.46 11.86
CA VAL A 24 0.95 -14.02 10.66
C VAL A 24 2.27 -13.46 11.12
N PHE A 25 3.36 -14.15 10.78
CA PHE A 25 4.70 -13.70 11.16
C PHE A 25 5.32 -12.88 10.03
N LEU A 26 5.61 -11.61 10.32
CA LEU A 26 6.40 -10.75 9.44
C LEU A 26 7.72 -10.45 10.15
N GLN A 27 8.84 -10.87 9.57
CA GLN A 27 10.18 -10.69 10.15
C GLN A 27 10.29 -11.20 11.61
N GLY A 28 9.58 -12.29 11.93
CA GLY A 28 9.56 -12.90 13.27
C GLY A 28 8.56 -12.29 14.26
N MET A 29 7.89 -11.18 13.91
CA MET A 29 6.83 -10.57 14.71
C MET A 29 5.45 -11.11 14.31
N ASP A 30 4.63 -11.55 15.28
CA ASP A 30 3.23 -11.87 15.01
C ASP A 30 2.41 -10.58 14.83
N VAL A 31 2.15 -10.23 13.58
CA VAL A 31 1.43 -9.00 13.25
C VAL A 31 -0.06 -9.08 13.54
N MET A 32 -0.61 -10.25 13.91
CA MET A 32 -2.01 -10.39 14.29
C MET A 32 -2.29 -9.91 15.72
N GLU A 33 -1.27 -9.81 16.57
CA GLU A 33 -1.39 -9.30 17.95
C GLU A 33 -1.33 -7.76 18.03
N LEU A 34 -0.90 -7.09 16.96
CA LEU A 34 -0.82 -5.63 16.90
C LEU A 34 -2.20 -4.97 16.95
N THR A 35 -2.28 -3.83 17.63
CA THR A 35 -3.42 -2.91 17.53
C THR A 35 -3.59 -2.40 16.10
N GLU A 36 -4.77 -1.87 15.77
CA GLU A 36 -5.01 -1.30 14.43
C GLU A 36 -4.08 -0.12 14.12
N GLU A 37 -3.70 0.67 15.13
CA GLU A 37 -2.75 1.77 14.98
C GLU A 37 -1.34 1.24 14.66
N GLU A 38 -0.82 0.32 15.47
CA GLU A 38 0.51 -0.26 15.27
C GLU A 38 0.60 -1.00 13.94
N TYR A 39 -0.45 -1.73 13.56
CA TYR A 39 -0.51 -2.42 12.27
C TYR A 39 -0.47 -1.40 11.11
N ARG A 40 -1.20 -0.29 11.22
CA ARG A 40 -1.21 0.76 10.19
C ARG A 40 0.15 1.44 10.03
N GLN A 41 0.84 1.71 11.14
CA GLN A 41 2.13 2.42 11.14
C GLN A 41 3.30 1.52 10.71
N ASN A 42 3.32 0.27 11.19
CA ASN A 42 4.51 -0.59 11.06
C ASN A 42 4.39 -1.66 9.98
N VAL A 43 3.17 -2.07 9.63
CA VAL A 43 2.96 -3.20 8.70
C VAL A 43 2.43 -2.72 7.37
N ARG A 44 1.29 -2.04 7.34
CA ARG A 44 0.65 -1.62 6.09
C ARG A 44 1.51 -0.58 5.36
N TRP A 45 1.79 -0.80 4.08
CA TRP A 45 2.64 0.04 3.21
C TRP A 45 4.13 0.13 3.60
N VAL A 46 4.49 -0.20 4.84
CA VAL A 46 5.88 -0.19 5.34
C VAL A 46 6.50 -1.58 5.24
N GLY A 47 5.97 -2.55 6.00
CA GLY A 47 6.46 -3.93 6.00
C GLY A 47 5.82 -4.83 4.95
N MET A 48 4.59 -4.51 4.54
CA MET A 48 3.81 -5.30 3.58
C MET A 48 2.85 -4.42 2.76
N SER A 49 2.82 -4.64 1.45
CA SER A 49 1.91 -4.00 0.51
C SER A 49 1.32 -5.01 -0.47
N LEU A 50 0.22 -4.65 -1.13
CA LEU A 50 -0.46 -5.50 -2.11
C LEU A 50 -0.80 -4.69 -3.35
N VAL A 51 -0.39 -5.21 -4.50
CA VAL A 51 -0.87 -4.77 -5.82
C VAL A 51 -2.00 -5.71 -6.26
N PRO A 52 -3.27 -5.26 -6.24
CA PRO A 52 -4.38 -6.13 -6.63
C PRO A 52 -4.40 -6.38 -8.14
N GLN A 53 -5.05 -7.46 -8.59
CA GLN A 53 -5.12 -7.83 -10.02
C GLN A 53 -5.71 -6.72 -10.91
N ALA A 54 -6.64 -5.92 -10.36
CA ALA A 54 -7.24 -4.76 -11.03
C ALA A 54 -6.72 -3.45 -10.44
N ALA A 55 -5.40 -3.33 -10.21
CA ALA A 55 -4.76 -2.14 -9.63
C ALA A 55 -5.06 -0.84 -10.40
N MET A 56 -5.28 -0.92 -11.71
CA MET A 56 -5.67 0.27 -12.48
C MET A 56 -7.01 0.87 -12.02
N ASN A 57 -7.93 0.04 -11.50
CA ASN A 57 -9.24 0.51 -11.03
C ASN A 57 -9.17 1.24 -9.67
N SER A 58 -8.03 1.19 -8.97
CA SER A 58 -7.87 1.95 -7.72
C SER A 58 -7.41 3.39 -7.94
N LEU A 59 -7.05 3.77 -9.18
CA LEU A 59 -6.70 5.15 -9.51
C LEU A 59 -7.97 5.98 -9.69
N ASN A 60 -8.04 7.11 -9.01
CA ASN A 60 -9.04 8.14 -9.22
C ASN A 60 -8.69 8.96 -10.47
N PRO A 61 -9.51 8.94 -11.54
CA PRO A 61 -9.21 9.63 -12.80
C PRO A 61 -9.23 11.16 -12.71
N VAL A 62 -9.71 11.73 -11.59
CA VAL A 62 -9.75 13.19 -11.36
C VAL A 62 -8.43 13.70 -10.77
N LEU A 63 -7.60 12.81 -10.23
CA LEU A 63 -6.31 13.16 -9.63
C LEU A 63 -5.17 12.70 -10.53
N LYS A 64 -4.09 13.49 -10.56
CA LYS A 64 -2.87 13.07 -11.25
C LYS A 64 -2.32 11.79 -10.64
N VAL A 65 -1.84 10.88 -11.48
CA VAL A 65 -1.20 9.63 -11.09
C VAL A 65 -0.01 9.92 -10.16
N GLY A 66 0.80 10.93 -10.46
CA GLY A 66 1.92 11.33 -9.62
C GLY A 66 1.53 11.64 -8.18
N GLU A 67 0.42 12.36 -7.98
CA GLU A 67 -0.06 12.72 -6.65
C GLU A 67 -0.60 11.50 -5.88
N GLN A 68 -1.31 10.60 -6.58
CA GLN A 68 -1.84 9.37 -5.99
C GLN A 68 -0.74 8.37 -5.63
N VAL A 69 0.29 8.25 -6.48
CA VAL A 69 1.43 7.35 -6.23
C VAL A 69 2.35 7.92 -5.14
N ALA A 70 2.38 9.25 -4.96
CA ALA A 70 3.14 9.89 -3.88
C ALA A 70 2.44 9.80 -2.51
N GLU A 71 1.12 9.63 -2.47
CA GLU A 71 0.33 9.64 -1.22
C GLU A 71 0.85 8.67 -0.15
N PRO A 72 1.18 7.39 -0.45
CA PRO A 72 1.70 6.49 0.57
C PRO A 72 3.04 6.95 1.15
N ALA A 73 3.90 7.58 0.35
CA ALA A 73 5.18 8.11 0.82
C ALA A 73 5.00 9.31 1.76
N VAL A 74 4.00 10.15 1.51
CA VAL A 74 3.66 11.25 2.43
C VAL A 74 3.08 10.70 3.73
N LEU A 75 2.13 9.77 3.65
CA LEU A 75 1.39 9.27 4.81
C LEU A 75 2.20 8.31 5.70
N HIS A 76 3.03 7.45 5.11
CA HIS A 76 3.72 6.38 5.82
C HIS A 76 5.22 6.60 5.99
N LEU A 77 5.85 7.45 5.15
CA LEU A 77 7.28 7.76 5.27
C LEU A 77 7.53 9.19 5.77
N GLY A 78 6.48 10.01 5.94
CA GLY A 78 6.59 11.38 6.44
C GLY A 78 7.30 12.34 5.49
N LEU A 79 7.43 11.98 4.21
CA LEU A 79 8.13 12.81 3.23
C LEU A 79 7.31 14.06 2.86
N GLY A 80 8.00 15.17 2.62
CA GLY A 80 7.38 16.35 2.04
C GLY A 80 6.89 16.09 0.61
N LYS A 81 5.88 16.81 0.13
CA LYS A 81 5.26 16.60 -1.19
C LYS A 81 6.29 16.55 -2.34
N THR A 82 7.25 17.47 -2.35
CA THR A 82 8.31 17.52 -3.37
C THR A 82 9.23 16.31 -3.32
N GLU A 83 9.59 15.87 -2.12
CA GLU A 83 10.44 14.69 -1.92
C GLU A 83 9.72 13.41 -2.32
N ALA A 84 8.45 13.27 -1.94
CA ALA A 84 7.59 12.18 -2.34
C ALA A 84 7.46 12.09 -3.86
N LEU A 85 7.23 13.22 -4.55
CA LEU A 85 7.22 13.24 -6.02
C LEU A 85 8.57 12.83 -6.61
N GLY A 86 9.68 13.30 -6.05
CA GLY A 86 11.02 12.88 -6.45
C GLY A 86 11.22 11.35 -6.33
N LEU A 87 10.66 10.74 -5.29
CA LEU A 87 10.64 9.29 -5.12
C LEU A 87 9.79 8.61 -6.21
N VAL A 88 8.62 9.15 -6.55
CA VAL A 88 7.78 8.63 -7.65
C VAL A 88 8.55 8.61 -8.97
N PHE A 89 9.22 9.70 -9.34
CA PHE A 89 10.03 9.76 -10.57
C PHE A 89 11.10 8.66 -10.59
N LYS A 90 11.83 8.48 -9.49
CA LYS A 90 12.85 7.43 -9.37
C LYS A 90 12.25 6.03 -9.52
N MET A 91 11.09 5.78 -8.92
CA MET A 91 10.43 4.47 -8.98
C MET A 91 9.89 4.17 -10.38
N LEU A 92 9.28 5.13 -11.06
CA LEU A 92 8.81 4.95 -12.44
C LEU A 92 9.97 4.63 -13.39
N GLN A 93 11.11 5.31 -13.24
CA GLN A 93 12.32 4.97 -13.99
C GLN A 93 12.79 3.54 -13.71
N HIS A 94 12.78 3.12 -12.43
CA HIS A 94 13.23 1.79 -12.03
C HIS A 94 12.39 0.66 -12.65
N VAL A 95 11.08 0.90 -12.82
CA VAL A 95 10.16 -0.08 -13.43
C VAL A 95 9.95 0.12 -14.94
N GLY A 96 10.68 1.06 -15.57
CA GLY A 96 10.61 1.31 -17.01
C GLY A 96 9.32 1.99 -17.49
N VAL A 97 8.62 2.71 -16.60
CA VAL A 97 7.41 3.47 -16.94
C VAL A 97 7.79 4.89 -17.39
N PRO A 98 7.25 5.40 -18.51
CA PRO A 98 7.50 6.77 -18.98
C PRO A 98 7.14 7.84 -17.94
N LEU A 99 7.97 8.89 -17.83
CA LEU A 99 7.80 9.92 -16.81
C LEU A 99 6.60 10.86 -17.05
N ASP A 100 6.07 10.93 -18.27
CA ASP A 100 4.85 11.70 -18.57
C ASP A 100 3.62 11.14 -17.85
N PHE A 101 3.66 9.87 -17.40
CA PHE A 101 2.59 9.30 -16.58
C PHE A 101 2.36 10.04 -15.27
N VAL A 102 3.37 10.73 -14.72
CA VAL A 102 3.23 11.49 -13.47
C VAL A 102 2.16 12.59 -13.60
N GLU A 103 2.03 13.17 -14.80
CA GLU A 103 1.14 14.30 -15.08
C GLU A 103 -0.24 13.89 -15.61
N ARG A 104 -0.44 12.60 -15.93
CA ARG A 104 -1.73 12.04 -16.35
C ARG A 104 -2.67 11.88 -15.16
#